data_AF-L0DAD3-F1
#
_entry.id   AF-L0DAD3-F1
#
_cell.length_a   1.000
_cell.length_b   1.000
_cell.length_c   1.000
_cell.angle_alpha   90.00
_cell.angle_beta   90.00
_cell.angle_gamma   90.00
#
_symmetry.space_group_name_H-M   'P 1'
#
loop_
_entity.id
_entity.type
_entity.pdbx_description
1 polymer ?
#
loop_
_entity_poly.entity_id
_entity_poly.type
_entity_poly.pdbx_seq_one_letter_code
_entity_poly.pdbx_strand_id
1 'polypeptide(L)'
;MAHEPSADLDSLSVIVSQLNGALSEASGIVQDVDRYLAEEFDIGVWAISRPFDSQRGTGEDGRELLISSHLAYGKAAGRSRLHILAATLERGDGSDQFTQIISEERIPWPLCPREIKLHSFAMLPELLGTLASKAEEIAAQTSRTSETVRQLLETMGRHSHGATEPALATNGVGADLDAGLFRRSRSR
;
A
#
# COMPACT_ATOMS: atom_id res chain seq x y z
N MET A 1 -9.69 -27.07 -50.03
CA MET A 1 -8.45 -27.55 -49.40
C MET A 1 -8.82 -27.93 -47.99
N ALA A 2 -8.82 -29.23 -47.66
CA ALA A 2 -9.16 -29.69 -46.33
C ALA A 2 -7.94 -29.48 -45.43
N HIS A 3 -8.09 -28.74 -44.33
CA HIS A 3 -7.06 -28.68 -43.30
C HIS A 3 -6.91 -30.08 -42.69
N GLU A 4 -5.70 -30.62 -42.69
CA GLU A 4 -5.41 -31.89 -42.01
C GLU A 4 -5.45 -31.66 -40.50
N PRO A 5 -6.34 -32.32 -39.75
CA PRO A 5 -6.49 -32.11 -38.31
C PRO A 5 -5.20 -32.42 -37.52
N SER A 6 -4.28 -33.20 -38.07
CA SER A 6 -2.96 -33.45 -37.47
C SER A 6 -2.07 -32.20 -37.47
N ALA A 7 -2.03 -31.44 -38.57
CA ALA A 7 -1.23 -30.22 -38.67
C ALA A 7 -1.75 -29.12 -37.71
N ASP A 8 -3.07 -29.07 -37.50
CA ASP A 8 -3.69 -28.16 -36.55
C ASP A 8 -3.37 -28.56 -35.09
N LEU A 9 -3.34 -29.86 -34.79
CA LEU A 9 -2.96 -30.38 -33.46
C LEU A 9 -1.47 -30.14 -33.14
N ASP A 10 -0.58 -30.33 -34.10
CA ASP A 10 0.84 -30.07 -33.93
C ASP A 10 1.08 -28.57 -33.67
N SER A 11 0.40 -27.71 -34.43
CA SER A 11 0.43 -26.26 -34.25
C SER A 11 -0.08 -25.86 -32.86
N LEU A 12 -1.17 -26.47 -32.40
CA LEU A 12 -1.70 -26.25 -31.05
C LEU A 12 -0.68 -26.62 -29.96
N SER A 13 0.03 -27.74 -30.13
CA SER A 13 1.05 -28.20 -29.17
C SER A 13 2.19 -27.19 -29.00
N VAL A 14 2.63 -26.58 -30.11
CA VAL A 14 3.67 -25.56 -30.12
C VAL A 14 3.18 -24.30 -29.41
N ILE A 15 1.97 -23.85 -29.71
CA ILE A 15 1.36 -22.66 -29.09
C ILE A 15 1.22 -22.85 -27.57
N VAL A 16 0.73 -24.02 -27.13
CA VAL A 16 0.57 -24.33 -25.70
C VAL A 16 1.93 -24.32 -24.99
N SER A 17 2.96 -24.89 -25.63
CA SER A 17 4.32 -24.90 -25.08
C SER A 17 4.89 -23.49 -24.94
N GLN A 18 4.72 -22.63 -25.95
CA GLN A 18 5.14 -21.22 -25.90
C GLN A 18 4.41 -20.45 -24.81
N LEU A 19 3.09 -20.64 -24.69
CA LEU A 19 2.27 -19.95 -23.70
C LEU A 19 2.63 -20.38 -22.26
N ASN A 20 2.94 -21.66 -22.05
CA ASN A 20 3.46 -22.14 -20.76
C ASN A 20 4.82 -21.52 -20.42
N GLY A 21 5.73 -21.42 -21.40
CA GLY A 21 7.03 -20.78 -21.23
C GLY A 21 6.90 -19.30 -20.81
N ALA A 22 6.11 -18.53 -21.56
CA ALA A 22 5.86 -17.12 -21.28
C ALA A 22 5.21 -16.90 -19.90
N LEU A 23 4.29 -17.78 -19.49
CA LEU A 23 3.68 -17.70 -18.16
C LEU A 23 4.68 -17.97 -17.03
N SER A 24 5.60 -18.92 -17.23
CA SER A 24 6.66 -19.20 -16.27
C SER A 24 7.58 -17.99 -16.08
N GLU A 25 7.95 -17.34 -17.19
CA GLU A 25 8.74 -16.11 -17.18
C GLU A 25 8.00 -14.97 -16.47
N ALA A 26 6.74 -14.73 -16.83
CA ALA A 26 5.89 -13.72 -16.18
C ALA A 26 5.76 -13.97 -14.67
N SER A 27 5.65 -15.23 -14.25
CA SER A 27 5.60 -15.60 -12.84
C SER A 27 6.91 -15.27 -12.11
N GLY A 28 8.07 -15.47 -12.76
CA GLY A 28 9.37 -15.07 -12.23
C GLY A 28 9.48 -13.56 -12.06
N ILE A 29 9.08 -12.79 -13.09
CA ILE A 29 9.05 -11.33 -13.05
C ILE A 29 8.19 -10.83 -11.88
N VAL A 30 6.98 -11.38 -11.72
CA VAL A 30 6.10 -10.97 -10.62
C VAL A 30 6.71 -11.28 -9.26
N GLN A 31 7.39 -12.43 -9.10
CA GLN A 31 8.08 -12.75 -7.84
C GLN A 31 9.21 -11.77 -7.54
N ASP A 32 10.01 -11.43 -8.54
CA ASP A 32 11.11 -10.47 -8.39
C ASP A 32 10.57 -9.09 -8.02
N VAL A 33 9.49 -8.65 -8.67
CA VAL A 33 8.81 -7.39 -8.35
C VAL A 33 8.16 -7.43 -6.96
N ASP A 34 7.46 -8.51 -6.59
CA ASP A 34 6.83 -8.67 -5.28
C ASP A 34 7.88 -8.55 -4.16
N ARG A 35 9.03 -9.21 -4.34
CA ARG A 35 10.16 -9.12 -3.40
C ARG A 35 10.72 -7.70 -3.31
N TYR A 36 11.03 -7.08 -4.46
CA TYR A 36 11.54 -5.70 -4.49
C TYR A 36 10.60 -4.72 -3.80
N LEU A 37 9.30 -4.80 -4.11
CA LEU A 37 8.30 -3.93 -3.49
C LEU A 37 8.17 -4.20 -1.99
N ALA A 38 8.19 -5.45 -1.56
CA ALA A 38 8.14 -5.78 -0.14
C ALA A 38 9.35 -5.24 0.64
N GLU A 39 10.53 -5.19 0.03
CA GLU A 39 11.75 -4.63 0.64
C GLU A 39 11.71 -3.10 0.69
N GLU A 40 11.34 -2.45 -0.41
CA GLU A 40 11.44 -0.99 -0.55
C GLU A 40 10.18 -0.23 -0.09
N PHE A 41 9.01 -0.86 -0.11
CA PHE A 41 7.70 -0.22 0.12
C PHE A 41 6.96 -0.73 1.37
N ASP A 42 7.62 -1.37 2.33
CA ASP A 42 6.98 -1.78 3.60
C ASP A 42 6.66 -0.60 4.56
N ILE A 43 6.73 0.63 4.06
CA ILE A 43 6.30 1.85 4.75
C ILE A 43 4.79 2.11 4.65
N GLY A 44 4.02 1.14 4.12
CA GLY A 44 2.55 1.22 4.03
C GLY A 44 2.01 1.86 2.75
N VAL A 45 2.79 1.87 1.67
CA VAL A 45 2.30 2.34 0.36
C VAL A 45 1.27 1.34 -0.19
N TRP A 46 0.16 1.88 -0.69
CA TRP A 46 -0.89 1.13 -1.36
C TRP A 46 -1.13 1.67 -2.76
N ALA A 47 -1.30 0.79 -3.73
CA ALA A 47 -1.69 1.14 -5.09
C ALA A 47 -2.60 0.08 -5.71
N ILE A 48 -3.41 0.51 -6.66
CA ILE A 48 -4.37 -0.31 -7.40
C ILE A 48 -4.33 0.11 -8.87
N SER A 49 -4.41 -0.85 -9.78
CA SER A 49 -4.59 -0.59 -11.22
C SER A 49 -6.06 -0.30 -11.54
N ARG A 50 -6.32 0.18 -12.76
CA ARG A 50 -7.67 0.07 -13.34
C ARG A 50 -8.12 -1.41 -13.40
N PRO A 51 -9.43 -1.69 -13.43
CA PRO A 51 -9.92 -3.06 -13.45
C PRO A 51 -9.49 -3.75 -14.74
N PHE A 52 -9.00 -5.00 -14.62
CA PHE A 52 -8.70 -5.85 -15.78
C PHE A 52 -9.86 -6.80 -16.11
N ASP A 53 -10.76 -7.03 -15.17
CA ASP A 53 -12.00 -7.77 -15.38
C ASP A 53 -13.15 -7.05 -14.66
N SER A 54 -14.35 -7.15 -15.23
CA SER A 54 -15.56 -6.52 -14.73
C SER A 54 -16.78 -7.33 -15.13
N GLN A 55 -17.47 -7.88 -14.13
CA GLN A 55 -18.60 -8.78 -14.33
C GLN A 55 -19.83 -8.24 -13.63
N ARG A 56 -20.98 -8.25 -14.32
CA ARG A 56 -22.26 -7.94 -13.70
C ARG A 56 -22.83 -9.18 -13.04
N GLY A 57 -23.36 -9.01 -11.83
CA GLY A 57 -24.04 -10.05 -11.07
C GLY A 57 -25.36 -9.55 -10.52
N THR A 58 -26.07 -10.46 -9.86
CA THR A 58 -27.29 -10.15 -9.12
C THR A 58 -27.09 -10.62 -7.68
N GLY A 59 -27.29 -9.72 -6.72
CA GLY A 59 -27.24 -10.03 -5.30
C GLY A 59 -28.38 -10.93 -4.87
N GLU A 60 -28.27 -11.51 -3.67
CA GLU A 60 -29.32 -12.38 -3.10
C GLU A 60 -30.66 -11.65 -2.92
N ASP A 61 -30.62 -10.33 -2.76
CA ASP A 61 -31.78 -9.45 -2.66
C ASP A 61 -32.32 -8.96 -4.01
N GLY A 62 -31.78 -9.48 -5.12
CA GLY A 62 -32.17 -9.11 -6.48
C GLY A 62 -31.56 -7.82 -7.01
N ARG A 63 -30.67 -7.15 -6.25
CA ARG A 63 -30.00 -5.94 -6.72
C ARG A 63 -28.93 -6.25 -7.75
N GLU A 64 -28.74 -5.32 -8.70
CA GLU A 64 -27.61 -5.41 -9.63
C GLU A 64 -26.30 -5.12 -8.90
N LEU A 65 -25.30 -5.97 -9.15
CA LEU A 65 -23.95 -5.84 -8.62
C LEU A 65 -22.93 -5.77 -9.77
N LEU A 66 -21.81 -5.08 -9.52
CA LEU A 66 -20.64 -5.08 -10.38
C LEU A 66 -19.45 -5.63 -9.58
N ILE A 67 -18.87 -6.71 -10.06
CA ILE A 67 -17.64 -7.28 -9.50
C ILE A 67 -16.49 -6.79 -10.38
N SER A 68 -15.59 -6.01 -9.81
CA SER A 68 -14.40 -5.51 -10.50
C SER A 68 -13.14 -6.13 -9.91
N SER A 69 -12.28 -6.66 -10.79
CA SER A 69 -11.00 -7.25 -10.38
C SER A 69 -9.84 -6.36 -10.79
N HIS A 70 -8.95 -6.09 -9.84
CA HIS A 70 -7.82 -5.19 -9.98
C HIS A 70 -6.52 -5.87 -9.57
N LEU A 71 -5.42 -5.49 -10.21
CA LEU A 71 -4.10 -5.78 -9.68
C LEU A 71 -3.75 -4.71 -8.64
N ALA A 72 -3.32 -5.12 -7.45
CA ALA A 72 -3.02 -4.22 -6.36
C ALA A 72 -1.72 -4.58 -5.65
N TYR A 73 -1.12 -3.58 -5.02
CA TYR A 73 -0.02 -3.75 -4.07
C TYR A 73 -0.42 -3.18 -2.71
N GLY A 74 -0.17 -3.95 -1.67
CA GLY A 74 -0.33 -3.51 -0.28
C GLY A 74 -0.58 -4.69 0.65
N LYS A 75 -1.21 -4.43 1.81
CA LYS A 75 -1.42 -5.48 2.81
C LYS A 75 -2.48 -6.49 2.35
N ALA A 76 -2.02 -7.72 2.12
CA ALA A 76 -2.85 -8.90 1.87
C ALA A 76 -2.33 -10.07 2.74
N ALA A 77 -3.21 -10.71 3.51
CA ALA A 77 -2.85 -11.72 4.51
C ALA A 77 -1.74 -11.23 5.48
N GLY A 78 -1.80 -9.96 5.90
CA GLY A 78 -0.88 -9.36 6.87
C GLY A 78 0.50 -8.95 6.32
N ARG A 79 0.80 -9.20 5.04
CA ARG A 79 2.09 -8.86 4.40
C ARG A 79 1.89 -7.88 3.26
N SER A 80 2.89 -7.02 3.02
CA SER A 80 2.91 -6.12 1.86
C SER A 80 3.28 -6.94 0.63
N ARG A 81 2.35 -7.06 -0.32
CA ARG A 81 2.55 -7.89 -1.51
C ARG A 81 1.58 -7.55 -2.64
N LEU A 82 1.93 -8.02 -3.84
CA LEU A 82 1.04 -8.11 -4.98
C LEU A 82 -0.11 -9.08 -4.70
N HIS A 83 -1.31 -8.62 -5.00
CA HIS A 83 -2.55 -9.37 -4.82
C HIS A 83 -3.60 -8.89 -5.81
N ILE A 84 -4.63 -9.72 -6.00
CA ILE A 84 -5.83 -9.34 -6.73
C ILE A 84 -6.83 -8.79 -5.71
N LEU A 85 -7.32 -7.59 -5.97
CA LEU A 85 -8.45 -7.01 -5.25
C LEU A 85 -9.71 -7.25 -6.09
N ALA A 86 -10.60 -8.09 -5.60
CA ALA A 86 -11.95 -8.24 -6.12
C ALA A 86 -12.90 -7.38 -5.28
N ALA A 87 -13.43 -6.31 -5.86
CA ALA A 87 -14.39 -5.43 -5.21
C ALA A 87 -15.78 -5.71 -5.79
N THR A 88 -16.75 -5.92 -4.91
CA THR A 88 -18.16 -5.98 -5.30
C THR A 88 -18.80 -4.63 -5.01
N LEU A 89 -19.37 -4.02 -6.03
CA LEU A 89 -20.01 -2.72 -5.98
C LEU A 89 -21.51 -2.85 -6.23
N GLU A 90 -22.31 -2.06 -5.52
CA GLU A 90 -23.72 -1.82 -5.81
C GLU A 90 -23.93 -0.39 -6.34
N ARG A 91 -25.10 -0.17 -6.95
CA ARG A 91 -25.52 1.18 -7.35
C ARG A 91 -25.76 2.01 -6.09
N GLY A 92 -25.18 3.21 -6.04
CA GLY A 92 -25.45 4.14 -4.95
C GLY A 92 -26.91 4.61 -4.97
N ASP A 93 -27.45 4.95 -3.80
CA ASP A 93 -28.82 5.45 -3.68
C ASP A 93 -29.07 6.64 -4.62
N GLY A 94 -30.03 6.49 -5.54
CA GLY A 94 -30.39 7.51 -6.53
C GLY A 94 -29.36 7.70 -7.66
N SER A 95 -28.40 6.81 -7.82
CA SER A 95 -27.39 6.82 -8.89
C SER A 95 -27.51 5.61 -9.80
N ASP A 96 -27.31 5.82 -11.10
CA ASP A 96 -27.13 4.73 -12.07
C ASP A 96 -25.71 4.16 -12.08
N GLN A 97 -24.80 4.73 -11.29
CA GLN A 97 -23.40 4.31 -11.22
C GLN A 97 -23.15 3.35 -10.05
N PHE A 98 -22.35 2.32 -10.31
CA PHE A 98 -21.83 1.40 -9.30
C PHE A 98 -20.71 2.09 -8.52
N THR A 99 -21.01 2.58 -7.32
CA THR A 99 -20.08 3.39 -6.52
C THR A 99 -19.91 2.89 -5.10
N GLN A 100 -20.87 2.12 -4.57
CA GLN A 100 -20.85 1.66 -3.19
C GLN A 100 -20.21 0.28 -3.10
N ILE A 101 -19.05 0.18 -2.44
CA ILE A 101 -18.36 -1.09 -2.23
C ILE A 101 -19.04 -1.84 -1.08
N ILE A 102 -19.56 -3.03 -1.37
CA ILE A 102 -20.25 -3.89 -0.38
C ILE A 102 -19.37 -5.04 0.11
N SER A 103 -18.36 -5.43 -0.67
CA SER A 103 -17.42 -6.49 -0.31
C SER A 103 -16.08 -6.28 -1.01
N GLU A 104 -15.00 -6.63 -0.32
CA GLU A 104 -13.66 -6.68 -0.89
C GLU A 104 -12.99 -8.01 -0.52
N GLU A 105 -12.41 -8.67 -1.51
CA GLU A 105 -11.55 -9.82 -1.31
C GLU A 105 -10.13 -9.52 -1.82
N ARG A 106 -9.13 -9.84 -1.00
CA ARG A 106 -7.72 -9.67 -1.34
C ARG A 106 -7.05 -11.03 -1.46
N ILE A 107 -6.78 -11.45 -2.67
CA ILE A 107 -6.22 -12.77 -2.97
C ILE A 107 -4.72 -12.59 -3.30
N PRO A 108 -3.80 -13.05 -2.45
CA PRO A 108 -2.37 -13.01 -2.75
C PRO A 108 -2.04 -13.61 -4.12
N TRP A 109 -1.14 -12.98 -4.87
CA TRP A 109 -0.78 -13.43 -6.22
C TRP A 109 -0.49 -14.93 -6.34
N PRO A 110 0.28 -15.59 -5.42
CA PRO A 110 0.55 -17.01 -5.54
C PRO A 110 -0.69 -17.89 -5.55
N LEU A 111 -1.74 -17.48 -4.83
CA LEU A 111 -3.00 -18.21 -4.69
C LEU A 111 -3.97 -17.97 -5.86
N CYS A 112 -3.66 -17.02 -6.74
CA CYS A 112 -4.53 -16.69 -7.86
C CYS A 112 -4.53 -17.80 -8.93
N PRO A 113 -5.69 -18.09 -9.53
CA PRO A 113 -5.78 -18.97 -10.70
C PRO A 113 -4.93 -18.49 -11.87
N ARG A 114 -4.60 -19.41 -12.77
CA ARG A 114 -3.72 -19.16 -13.92
C ARG A 114 -4.29 -18.09 -14.85
N GLU A 115 -5.58 -18.15 -15.10
CA GLU A 115 -6.31 -17.27 -16.01
C GLU A 115 -6.27 -15.83 -15.48
N ILE A 116 -6.52 -15.68 -14.17
CA ILE A 116 -6.44 -14.39 -13.49
C ILE A 116 -5.02 -13.82 -13.55
N LYS A 117 -3.99 -14.64 -13.32
CA LYS A 117 -2.59 -14.22 -13.43
C LYS A 117 -2.25 -13.69 -14.83
N LEU A 118 -2.74 -14.34 -15.89
CA LEU A 118 -2.50 -13.92 -17.27
C LEU A 118 -3.11 -12.54 -17.56
N HIS A 119 -4.37 -12.33 -17.18
CA HIS A 119 -5.05 -11.05 -17.44
C HIS A 119 -4.50 -9.91 -16.58
N SER A 120 -4.27 -10.18 -15.30
CA SER A 120 -3.76 -9.18 -14.36
C SER A 120 -2.30 -8.81 -14.61
N PHE A 121 -1.46 -9.71 -15.14
CA PHE A 121 -0.06 -9.41 -15.44
C PHE A 121 0.09 -8.23 -16.40
N ALA A 122 -0.83 -8.08 -17.36
CA ALA A 122 -0.85 -6.94 -18.28
C ALA A 122 -0.99 -5.58 -17.57
N MET A 123 -1.49 -5.57 -16.33
CA MET A 123 -1.67 -4.37 -15.51
C MET A 123 -0.43 -4.01 -14.69
N LEU A 124 0.58 -4.88 -14.62
CA LEU A 124 1.76 -4.67 -13.79
C LEU A 124 2.50 -3.36 -14.11
N PRO A 125 2.73 -2.97 -15.39
CA PRO A 125 3.39 -1.70 -15.69
C PRO A 125 2.62 -0.48 -15.18
N GLU A 126 1.29 -0.50 -15.27
CA GLU A 126 0.43 0.58 -14.78
C GLU A 126 0.48 0.69 -13.26
N LEU A 127 0.44 -0.46 -12.56
CA LEU A 127 0.55 -0.49 -11.11
C LEU A 127 1.90 0.06 -10.65
N LEU A 128 3.01 -0.32 -11.31
CA LEU A 128 4.34 0.18 -10.99
C LEU A 128 4.46 1.68 -11.22
N GLY A 129 3.89 2.22 -12.30
CA GLY A 129 3.82 3.66 -12.52
C GLY A 129 3.07 4.38 -11.40
N THR A 130 1.94 3.82 -10.94
CA THR A 130 1.16 4.37 -9.83
C THR A 130 1.93 4.35 -8.52
N LEU A 131 2.66 3.26 -8.24
CA LEU A 131 3.52 3.15 -7.05
C LEU A 131 4.64 4.18 -7.06
N ALA A 132 5.30 4.38 -8.21
CA ALA A 132 6.35 5.38 -8.37
C ALA A 132 5.82 6.79 -8.07
N SER A 133 4.70 7.19 -8.67
CA SER A 133 4.08 8.50 -8.39
C SER A 133 3.70 8.67 -6.93
N LYS A 134 3.17 7.62 -6.28
CA LYS A 134 2.85 7.67 -4.85
C LYS A 134 4.10 7.79 -3.97
N ALA A 135 5.19 7.10 -4.30
CA ALA A 135 6.45 7.24 -3.59
C ALA A 135 7.00 8.66 -3.69
N GLU A 136 6.96 9.27 -4.89
CA GLU A 136 7.39 10.65 -5.10
C GLU A 136 6.54 11.64 -4.27
N GLU A 137 5.22 11.45 -4.24
CA GLU A 137 4.31 12.26 -3.44
C GLU A 137 4.63 12.16 -1.94
N ILE A 138 4.82 10.94 -1.43
CA ILE A 138 5.18 10.68 -0.03
C ILE A 138 6.53 11.30 0.30
N ALA A 139 7.53 11.18 -0.57
CA ALA A 139 8.85 11.78 -0.37
C ALA A 139 8.77 13.31 -0.31
N ALA A 140 8.00 13.94 -1.20
CA ALA A 140 7.78 15.39 -1.20
C ALA A 140 7.03 15.86 0.05
N GLN A 141 5.99 15.14 0.47
CA GLN A 141 5.24 15.44 1.69
C GLN A 141 6.11 15.30 2.94
N THR A 142 6.91 14.23 3.01
CA THR A 142 7.84 13.98 4.13
C THR A 142 8.87 15.09 4.25
N SER A 143 9.45 15.52 3.12
CA SER A 143 10.43 16.62 3.09
C SER A 143 9.83 17.94 3.60
N ARG A 144 8.62 18.30 3.13
CA ARG A 144 7.90 19.50 3.63
C ARG A 144 7.58 19.40 5.12
N THR A 145 7.15 18.23 5.57
CA THR A 145 6.82 17.99 6.99
C THR A 145 8.06 18.12 7.86
N SER A 146 9.18 17.53 7.45
CA SER A 146 10.47 17.64 8.15
C SER A 146 10.91 19.10 8.30
N GLU A 147 10.83 19.90 7.24
CA GLU A 147 11.22 21.31 7.31
C GLU A 147 10.27 22.11 8.22
N THR A 148 8.97 21.83 8.19
CA THR A 148 7.99 22.46 9.09
C THR A 148 8.30 22.14 10.56
N VAL A 149 8.59 20.88 10.87
CA VAL A 149 8.95 20.45 12.23
C VAL A 149 10.25 21.12 12.68
N ARG A 150 11.24 21.24 11.80
CA ARG A 150 12.51 21.93 12.09
C ARG A 150 12.28 23.39 12.46
N GLN A 151 11.46 24.10 11.69
CA GLN A 151 11.10 25.50 11.97
C GLN A 151 10.34 25.67 13.29
N LEU A 152 9.42 24.75 13.62
CA LEU A 152 8.72 24.74 14.90
C LEU A 152 9.68 24.53 16.07
N LEU A 153 10.62 23.58 15.95
CA LEU A 153 11.65 23.33 16.97
C LEU A 153 12.57 24.54 17.16
N GLU A 154 13.00 25.21 16.10
CA GLU A 154 13.79 26.44 16.18
C GLU A 154 13.02 27.57 16.90
N THR A 155 11.72 27.70 16.63
CA THR A 155 10.86 28.72 17.26
C THR A 155 10.66 28.42 18.74
N MET A 156 10.37 27.16 19.11
CA MET A 156 10.23 26.74 20.51
C MET A 156 11.55 26.85 21.28
N GLY A 157 12.68 26.49 20.66
CA GLY A 157 14.01 26.64 21.24
C GLY A 157 14.34 28.11 21.55
N ARG A 158 13.98 29.03 20.66
CA ARG A 158 14.12 30.47 20.88
C ARG A 158 13.24 30.98 22.03
N HIS A 159 12.05 30.43 22.23
CA HIS A 159 11.21 30.77 23.39
C HIS A 159 11.72 30.19 24.71
N SER A 160 12.50 29.10 24.70
CA SER A 160 13.11 28.51 25.89
C SER A 160 14.40 29.20 26.38
N HIS A 161 15.05 30.00 25.53
CA HIS A 161 16.29 30.74 25.86
C HIS A 161 16.07 32.23 26.18
N GLY A 162 14.81 32.69 26.17
CA GLY A 162 14.44 34.08 26.50
C GLY A 162 14.17 34.34 27.99
N ALA A 163 14.25 33.32 28.85
CA ALA A 163 14.08 33.44 30.30
C ALA A 163 15.42 33.24 31.03
N THR A 164 16.41 34.09 30.71
CA THR A 164 17.58 34.29 31.58
C THR A 164 17.59 35.75 32.01
N GLU A 165 17.49 35.94 33.31
CA GLU A 165 17.26 37.14 34.15
C GLU A 165 17.84 38.49 33.69
N PRO A 166 17.19 39.62 33.99
CA PRO A 166 17.90 40.82 34.42
C PRO A 166 18.20 40.73 35.93
N ALA A 167 19.47 40.91 36.25
CA ALA A 167 20.04 40.93 37.59
C ALA A 167 19.29 41.87 38.56
N LEU A 168 19.05 41.37 39.78
CA LEU A 168 18.80 42.20 40.96
C LEU A 168 19.82 41.82 42.03
N ALA A 169 20.78 42.72 42.24
CA ALA A 169 21.82 42.60 43.24
C ALA A 169 21.33 43.08 44.62
N THR A 170 21.72 42.35 45.67
CA THR A 170 21.86 42.77 47.09
C THR A 170 20.55 43.10 47.84
N ASN A 171 20.27 42.74 49.10
CA ASN A 171 21.02 42.39 50.31
C ASN A 171 20.11 41.55 51.22
N GLY A 172 20.64 40.65 52.04
CA GLY A 172 19.84 40.02 53.10
C GLY A 172 20.54 38.88 53.84
N VAL A 173 21.17 39.22 54.95
CA VAL A 173 21.84 38.35 55.91
C VAL A 173 20.86 37.36 56.56
N GLY A 174 21.28 36.09 56.73
CA GLY A 174 20.97 35.35 57.96
C GLY A 174 20.35 33.95 57.84
N ALA A 175 20.99 33.04 58.57
CA ALA A 175 20.47 31.81 59.20
C ALA A 175 20.50 30.49 58.40
N ASP A 176 21.59 29.77 58.65
CA ASP A 176 21.62 28.33 58.93
C ASP A 176 20.33 27.77 59.54
N LEU A 177 19.89 26.59 59.08
CA LEU A 177 19.38 25.49 59.90
C LEU A 177 19.10 24.25 59.04
N ASP A 178 20.07 23.34 59.05
CA ASP A 178 19.92 21.91 59.36
C ASP A 178 18.51 21.28 59.30
N ALA A 179 18.30 20.40 58.31
CA ALA A 179 17.47 19.17 58.32
C ALA A 179 17.42 18.67 56.86
N GLY A 180 17.99 17.54 56.44
CA GLY A 180 17.88 16.23 57.06
C GLY A 180 16.76 15.44 56.37
N LEU A 181 17.16 14.37 55.63
CA LEU A 181 16.33 13.21 55.22
C LEU A 181 15.31 13.52 54.09
N PHE A 182 15.37 12.93 52.90
CA PHE A 182 15.16 11.50 52.64
C PHE A 182 15.86 11.00 51.37
N ARG A 183 16.55 9.87 51.54
CA ARG A 183 17.07 8.96 50.52
C ARG A 183 15.93 8.15 49.87
N ARG A 184 16.13 7.85 48.57
CA ARG A 184 15.86 6.59 47.84
C ARG A 184 14.50 5.87 48.02
N SER A 185 13.87 5.51 46.90
CA SER A 185 13.74 4.10 46.51
C SER A 185 13.27 3.91 45.07
N ARG A 186 13.94 3.00 44.36
CA ARG A 186 13.56 2.37 43.09
C ARG A 186 12.71 1.11 43.37
N SER A 187 12.19 0.54 42.29
CA SER A 187 11.66 -0.84 42.10
C SER A 187 10.17 -0.98 42.39
N ARG A 188 9.41 -1.76 41.63
CA ARG A 188 9.72 -2.73 40.57
C ARG A 188 8.46 -2.91 39.70
#